data_AF-A0A2D0N759-F1
#
_entry.id   AF-A0A2D0N759-F1
#
_cell.length_a   1.000
_cell.length_b   1.000
_cell.length_c   1.000
_cell.angle_alpha   90.00
_cell.angle_beta   90.00
_cell.angle_gamma   90.00
#
_symmetry.space_group_name_H-M   'P 1'
#
loop_
_entity.id
_entity.type
_entity.pdbx_description
1 polymer ?
#
loop_
_entity_poly.entity_id
_entity_poly.type
_entity_poly.pdbx_seq_one_letter_code
_entity_poly.pdbx_strand_id
1 'polypeptide(L)'
;MTDTYYGYSKEVHELAKTYIERDIYGNASYMVEDFLKHNTEAPFLAEAGFCYDNIENLYAFDLESIEYFLSDHLTDEEMEIMLEQPFDEREAKAEELGYEPDPQEIYEWYLISEWLFYQLRDLEQPVLKTDYGFFWGRTATGQAMIMDGTFQKIAEQFVD
;
A
#
# COMPACT_ATOMS: atom_id res chain seq x y z
N MET A 1 -14.70 -17.83 23.29
CA MET A 1 -14.35 -16.68 22.45
C MET A 1 -12.87 -16.78 22.24
N THR A 2 -12.44 -17.08 21.02
CA THR A 2 -11.04 -16.95 20.62
C THR A 2 -10.69 -15.46 20.74
N ASP A 3 -9.63 -15.12 21.47
CA ASP A 3 -9.17 -13.74 21.61
C ASP A 3 -8.66 -13.26 20.24
N THR A 4 -9.48 -12.49 19.54
CA THR A 4 -9.12 -11.85 18.27
C THR A 4 -8.75 -10.39 18.50
N TYR A 5 -7.68 -9.94 17.86
CA TYR A 5 -7.19 -8.57 17.91
C TYR A 5 -7.35 -7.94 16.53
N TYR A 6 -8.26 -6.98 16.40
CA TYR A 6 -8.58 -6.34 15.11
C TYR A 6 -8.99 -7.33 14.00
N GLY A 7 -9.64 -8.43 14.37
CA GLY A 7 -10.03 -9.50 13.42
C GLY A 7 -8.98 -10.60 13.24
N TYR A 8 -7.76 -10.43 13.77
CA TYR A 8 -6.67 -11.39 13.63
C TYR A 8 -6.47 -12.26 14.87
N SER A 9 -5.84 -13.42 14.71
CA SER A 9 -5.45 -14.26 15.84
C SER A 9 -4.41 -13.53 16.71
N LYS A 10 -4.33 -13.91 17.99
CA LYS A 10 -3.31 -13.36 18.89
C LYS A 10 -1.88 -13.58 18.38
N GLU A 11 -1.61 -14.72 17.77
CA GLU A 11 -0.30 -15.07 17.23
C GLU A 11 0.10 -14.15 16.09
N VAL A 12 -0.81 -13.94 15.13
CA VAL A 12 -0.64 -12.99 14.02
C VAL A 12 -0.41 -11.57 14.56
N HIS A 13 -1.22 -11.16 15.54
CA HIS A 13 -1.11 -9.82 16.12
C HIS A 13 0.24 -9.57 16.82
N GLU A 14 0.72 -10.52 17.63
CA GLU A 14 2.01 -10.35 18.29
C GLU A 14 3.17 -10.42 17.28
N LEU A 15 3.10 -11.28 16.27
CA LEU A 15 4.10 -11.33 15.20
C LEU A 15 4.16 -10.00 14.42
N ALA A 16 3.01 -9.44 14.07
CA ALA A 16 2.91 -8.13 13.43
C ALA A 16 3.58 -7.02 14.26
N LYS A 17 3.40 -7.03 15.59
CA LYS A 17 4.08 -6.08 16.48
C LYS A 17 5.60 -6.22 16.43
N THR A 18 6.12 -7.44 16.33
CA THR A 18 7.58 -7.64 16.20
C THR A 18 8.14 -7.03 14.92
N TYR A 19 7.39 -7.06 13.81
CA TYR A 19 7.81 -6.42 12.57
C TYR A 19 7.84 -4.90 12.70
N ILE A 20 6.83 -4.30 13.33
CA ILE A 20 6.82 -2.85 13.59
C ILE A 20 8.04 -2.46 14.42
N GLU A 21 8.32 -3.17 15.51
CA GLU A 21 9.44 -2.85 16.40
C GLU A 21 10.82 -3.07 15.75
N ARG A 22 10.94 -4.06 14.86
CA ARG A 22 12.21 -4.44 14.23
C ARG A 22 12.51 -3.65 12.96
N ASP A 23 11.49 -3.38 12.14
CA ASP A 23 11.66 -2.99 10.75
C ASP A 23 11.19 -1.56 10.45
N ILE A 24 10.54 -0.86 11.39
CA ILE A 24 10.26 0.58 11.28
C ILE A 24 11.37 1.34 12.01
N TYR A 25 12.21 2.05 11.24
CA TYR A 25 13.35 2.78 11.81
C TYR A 25 13.00 4.19 12.26
N GLY A 26 12.00 4.80 11.64
CA GLY A 26 11.52 6.11 12.05
C GLY A 26 10.65 6.79 11.00
N ASN A 27 9.91 7.80 11.43
CA ASN A 27 9.16 8.65 10.52
C ASN A 27 10.14 9.52 9.71
N ALA A 28 9.91 9.58 8.41
CA ALA A 28 10.71 10.30 7.43
C ALA A 28 9.84 11.21 6.54
N SER A 29 8.58 11.48 6.91
CA SER A 29 7.61 12.24 6.10
C SER A 29 8.19 13.52 5.53
N TYR A 30 8.72 14.39 6.40
CA TYR A 30 9.27 15.68 5.97
C TYR A 30 10.45 15.54 5.01
N MET A 31 11.33 14.57 5.24
CA MET A 31 12.51 14.38 4.38
C MET A 31 12.10 13.88 2.99
N VAL A 32 11.26 12.84 2.94
CA VAL A 32 10.84 12.24 1.67
C VAL A 32 10.01 13.24 0.87
N GLU A 33 9.06 13.93 1.51
CA GLU A 33 8.27 14.95 0.84
C GLU A 33 9.12 16.11 0.31
N ASP A 34 10.07 16.61 1.11
CA ASP A 34 10.95 17.70 0.70
C ASP A 34 11.82 17.28 -0.49
N PHE A 35 12.35 16.05 -0.46
CA PHE A 35 13.19 15.54 -1.55
C PHE A 35 12.40 15.29 -2.83
N LEU A 36 11.18 14.74 -2.74
CA LEU A 36 10.29 14.57 -3.89
C LEU A 36 9.89 15.93 -4.50
N LYS A 37 9.60 16.94 -3.68
CA LYS A 37 9.22 18.29 -4.13
C LYS A 37 10.35 19.02 -4.86
N HIS A 38 11.60 18.85 -4.42
CA HIS A 38 12.75 19.59 -4.95
C HIS A 38 13.63 18.79 -5.91
N ASN A 39 13.19 17.60 -6.36
CA ASN A 39 14.01 16.75 -7.23
C ASN A 39 14.35 17.38 -8.59
N THR A 40 13.53 18.30 -9.09
CA THR A 40 13.77 19.03 -10.34
C THR A 40 14.84 20.12 -10.19
N GLU A 41 14.91 20.74 -9.01
CA GLU A 41 15.90 21.77 -8.68
C GLU A 41 17.24 21.14 -8.25
N ALA A 42 17.20 19.91 -7.75
CA ALA A 42 18.33 19.11 -7.31
C ALA A 42 18.34 17.75 -8.02
N PRO A 43 18.84 17.66 -9.27
CA PRO A 43 18.78 16.43 -10.08
C PRO A 43 19.40 15.20 -9.41
N PHE A 44 20.38 15.39 -8.53
CA PHE A 44 20.98 14.29 -7.77
C PHE A 44 19.97 13.57 -6.86
N LEU A 45 18.88 14.22 -6.44
CA LEU A 45 17.82 13.58 -5.67
C LEU A 45 17.01 12.62 -6.54
N ALA A 46 16.71 12.99 -7.79
CA ALA A 46 16.08 12.10 -8.75
C ALA A 46 17.01 10.93 -9.10
N GLU A 47 18.31 11.20 -9.32
CA GLU A 47 19.32 10.15 -9.53
C GLU A 47 19.44 9.19 -8.34
N ALA A 48 19.33 9.72 -7.11
CA ALA A 48 19.31 8.92 -5.89
C ALA A 48 17.99 8.17 -5.67
N GLY A 49 16.98 8.36 -6.51
CA GLY A 49 15.72 7.62 -6.48
C GLY A 49 14.51 8.41 -5.97
N PHE A 50 14.65 9.64 -5.47
CA PHE A 50 13.51 10.46 -5.03
C PHE A 50 12.76 11.08 -6.22
N CYS A 51 11.93 10.27 -6.86
CA CYS A 51 11.02 10.66 -7.93
C CYS A 51 9.65 10.05 -7.69
N TYR A 52 8.58 10.78 -8.02
CA TYR A 52 7.22 10.23 -7.97
C TYR A 52 7.08 9.00 -8.87
N ASP A 53 7.74 8.99 -10.04
CA ASP A 53 7.76 7.86 -10.96
C ASP A 53 8.47 6.62 -10.41
N ASN A 54 9.25 6.76 -9.33
CA ASN A 54 9.94 5.65 -8.68
C ASN A 54 9.16 5.08 -7.47
N ILE A 55 7.99 5.64 -7.14
CA ILE A 55 7.14 5.10 -6.08
C ILE A 55 6.39 3.89 -6.65
N GLU A 56 6.78 2.69 -6.21
CA GLU A 56 6.10 1.45 -6.58
C GLU A 56 4.74 1.40 -5.90
N ASN A 57 3.72 0.88 -6.62
CA ASN A 57 2.33 0.81 -6.19
C ASN A 57 1.70 2.16 -5.81
N LEU A 58 2.20 3.28 -6.32
CA LEU A 58 1.53 4.57 -6.12
C LEU A 58 0.11 4.54 -6.66
N TYR A 59 -0.10 3.86 -7.78
CA TYR A 59 -1.41 3.63 -8.37
C TYR A 59 -1.79 2.18 -8.08
N ALA A 60 -2.88 1.97 -7.34
CA ALA A 60 -3.36 0.63 -7.03
C ALA A 60 -4.84 0.53 -7.37
N PHE A 61 -5.21 -0.64 -7.86
CA PHE A 61 -6.59 -0.99 -8.11
C PHE A 61 -7.19 -1.47 -6.79
N ASP A 62 -7.88 -0.57 -6.08
CA ASP A 62 -8.67 -1.00 -4.94
C ASP A 62 -10.06 -1.46 -5.39
N LEU A 63 -10.58 -2.48 -4.71
CA LEU A 63 -11.85 -3.11 -5.05
C LEU A 63 -13.02 -2.12 -5.07
N GLU A 64 -13.05 -1.18 -4.13
CA GLU A 64 -14.16 -0.24 -4.00
C GLU A 64 -14.18 0.72 -5.19
N SER A 65 -13.01 1.23 -5.59
CA SER A 65 -12.89 2.10 -6.76
C SER A 65 -13.22 1.39 -8.07
N ILE A 66 -12.78 0.13 -8.25
CA ILE A 66 -13.16 -0.68 -9.42
C ILE A 66 -14.67 -0.87 -9.46
N GLU A 67 -15.27 -1.33 -8.36
CA GLU A 67 -16.71 -1.62 -8.32
C GLU A 67 -17.54 -0.36 -8.54
N TYR A 68 -17.13 0.77 -7.97
CA TYR A 68 -17.74 2.07 -8.21
C TYR A 68 -17.66 2.45 -9.70
N PHE A 69 -16.47 2.38 -10.30
CA PHE A 69 -16.27 2.71 -11.71
C PHE A 69 -17.12 1.80 -12.62
N LEU A 70 -17.11 0.49 -12.39
CA LEU A 70 -17.89 -0.45 -13.18
C LEU A 70 -19.39 -0.16 -13.07
N SER A 71 -19.88 0.23 -11.90
CA SER A 71 -21.30 0.56 -11.70
C SER A 71 -21.80 1.75 -12.53
N ASP A 72 -20.90 2.68 -12.87
CA ASP A 72 -21.21 3.82 -13.74
C ASP A 72 -21.17 3.47 -15.24
N HIS A 73 -20.55 2.34 -15.61
CA HIS A 73 -20.28 1.96 -17.00
C HIS A 73 -21.02 0.69 -17.48
N LEU A 74 -21.48 -0.14 -16.56
CA LEU A 74 -22.21 -1.37 -16.82
C LEU A 74 -23.69 -1.23 -16.45
N THR A 75 -24.54 -2.05 -17.06
CA THR A 75 -25.94 -2.18 -16.61
C THR A 75 -26.03 -2.97 -15.31
N ASP A 76 -27.15 -2.84 -14.58
CA ASP A 76 -27.39 -3.58 -13.33
C ASP A 76 -27.20 -5.11 -13.51
N GLU A 77 -27.68 -5.66 -14.64
CA GLU A 77 -27.53 -7.09 -14.96
C GLU A 77 -26.06 -7.48 -15.22
N GLU A 78 -25.29 -6.64 -15.91
CA GLU A 78 -23.85 -6.86 -16.14
C GLU A 78 -23.06 -6.74 -14.84
N MET A 79 -23.43 -5.80 -13.96
CA MET A 79 -22.82 -5.63 -12.64
C MET A 79 -23.04 -6.85 -11.74
N GLU A 80 -24.25 -7.41 -11.71
CA GLU A 80 -24.52 -8.63 -10.95
C GLU A 80 -23.61 -9.78 -11.40
N ILE A 81 -23.39 -9.92 -12.71
CA ILE A 81 -22.47 -10.93 -13.27
C ILE A 81 -21.01 -10.64 -12.86
N MET A 82 -20.59 -9.38 -12.91
CA MET A 82 -19.22 -8.98 -12.58
C MET A 82 -18.88 -9.17 -11.09
N LEU A 83 -19.83 -8.93 -10.18
CA LEU A 83 -19.62 -9.11 -8.74
C LEU A 83 -19.39 -10.58 -8.35
N GLU A 84 -19.84 -11.53 -9.17
CA GLU A 84 -19.56 -12.95 -9.00
C GLU A 84 -18.17 -13.37 -9.51
N GLN A 85 -17.51 -12.54 -10.31
CA GLN A 85 -16.17 -12.83 -10.85
C GLN A 85 -15.06 -12.61 -9.81
N PRO A 86 -13.91 -13.29 -9.94
CA PRO A 86 -12.73 -12.95 -9.15
C PRO A 86 -12.28 -11.50 -9.41
N PHE A 87 -11.46 -10.97 -8.50
CA PHE A 87 -10.98 -9.59 -8.56
C PHE A 87 -10.27 -9.27 -9.88
N ASP A 88 -9.33 -10.11 -10.31
CA ASP A 88 -8.53 -9.90 -11.52
C ASP A 88 -9.38 -9.74 -12.79
N GLU A 89 -10.54 -10.41 -12.86
CA GLU A 89 -11.48 -10.28 -13.98
C GLU A 89 -12.27 -8.96 -13.92
N ARG A 90 -12.59 -8.48 -12.71
CA ARG A 90 -13.20 -7.16 -12.50
C ARG A 90 -12.22 -6.03 -12.85
N GLU A 91 -10.98 -6.16 -12.41
CA GLU A 91 -9.88 -5.27 -12.75
C GLU A 91 -9.67 -5.19 -14.27
N ALA A 92 -9.49 -6.34 -14.94
CA ALA A 92 -9.33 -6.40 -16.39
C ALA A 92 -10.51 -5.76 -17.15
N LYS A 93 -11.73 -5.91 -16.63
CA LYS A 93 -12.91 -5.27 -17.21
C LYS A 93 -12.90 -3.75 -17.04
N ALA A 94 -12.51 -3.27 -15.87
CA ALA A 94 -12.39 -1.84 -15.61
C ALA A 94 -11.34 -1.21 -16.54
N GLU A 95 -10.19 -1.86 -16.71
CA GLU A 95 -9.15 -1.42 -17.66
C GLU A 95 -9.66 -1.39 -19.11
N GLU A 96 -10.39 -2.42 -19.57
CA GLU A 96 -10.98 -2.45 -20.92
C GLU A 96 -11.90 -1.24 -21.18
N LEU A 97 -12.62 -0.81 -20.15
CA LEU A 97 -13.53 0.33 -20.18
C LEU A 97 -12.81 1.68 -19.96
N GLY A 98 -11.49 1.68 -19.79
CA GLY A 98 -10.67 2.87 -19.65
C GLY A 98 -10.55 3.39 -18.23
N TYR A 99 -10.68 2.52 -17.22
CA TYR A 99 -10.37 2.88 -15.84
C TYR A 99 -8.88 3.18 -15.69
N GLU A 100 -8.59 4.32 -15.08
CA GLU A 100 -7.25 4.71 -14.65
C GLU A 100 -7.31 4.90 -13.12
N PRO A 101 -6.56 4.11 -12.32
CA PRO A 101 -6.57 4.27 -10.87
C PRO A 101 -6.02 5.63 -10.46
N ASP A 102 -6.61 6.21 -9.42
CA ASP A 102 -6.07 7.40 -8.77
C ASP A 102 -4.83 7.04 -7.94
N PRO A 103 -3.88 7.98 -7.75
CA PRO A 103 -2.75 7.74 -6.89
C PRO A 103 -3.22 7.59 -5.43
N GLN A 104 -2.72 6.55 -4.75
CA GLN A 104 -2.92 6.34 -3.33
C GLN A 104 -2.48 7.57 -2.52
N GLU A 105 -3.33 8.03 -1.60
CA GLU A 105 -2.98 9.13 -0.72
C GLU A 105 -2.00 8.66 0.37
N ILE A 106 -0.75 9.11 0.28
CA ILE A 106 0.29 8.82 1.26
C ILE A 106 0.29 9.92 2.34
N TYR A 107 -0.06 9.56 3.57
CA TYR A 107 -0.07 10.50 4.69
C TYR A 107 1.25 10.56 5.45
N GLU A 108 1.98 9.45 5.53
CA GLU A 108 3.21 9.36 6.31
C GLU A 108 4.26 8.53 5.57
N TRP A 109 5.54 8.94 5.66
CA TRP A 109 6.65 8.13 5.18
C TRP A 109 7.43 7.55 6.36
N TYR A 110 7.82 6.28 6.25
CA TYR A 110 8.66 5.61 7.23
C TYR A 110 9.90 5.01 6.56
N LEU A 111 11.07 5.25 7.15
CA LEU A 111 12.27 4.52 6.80
C LEU A 111 12.15 3.10 7.36
N ILE A 112 12.39 2.10 6.52
CA ILE A 112 12.16 0.70 6.84
C ILE A 112 13.32 -0.21 6.43
N SER A 113 13.28 -1.45 6.91
CA SER A 113 14.18 -2.50 6.44
C SER A 113 13.88 -2.92 5.01
N GLU A 114 14.90 -3.46 4.33
CA GLU A 114 14.75 -4.05 2.98
C GLU A 114 13.76 -5.22 2.98
N TRP A 115 13.76 -6.04 4.03
CA TRP A 115 12.82 -7.16 4.13
C TRP A 115 11.38 -6.65 4.14
N LEU A 116 11.09 -5.67 5.01
CA LEU A 116 9.74 -5.11 5.11
C LEU A 116 9.31 -4.40 3.82
N PHE A 117 10.25 -3.76 3.11
CA PHE A 117 9.97 -3.14 1.81
C PHE A 117 9.36 -4.14 0.83
N TYR A 118 9.97 -5.31 0.68
CA TYR A 118 9.45 -6.33 -0.23
C TYR A 118 8.11 -6.89 0.22
N GLN A 119 7.91 -7.10 1.53
CA GLN A 119 6.61 -7.55 2.03
C GLN A 119 5.48 -6.54 1.76
N LEU A 120 5.75 -5.25 1.95
CA LEU A 120 4.78 -4.18 1.72
C LEU A 120 4.50 -3.98 0.23
N ARG A 121 5.54 -4.05 -0.60
CA ARG A 121 5.40 -4.02 -2.06
C ARG A 121 4.48 -5.13 -2.57
N ASP A 122 4.66 -6.35 -2.06
CA ASP A 122 3.86 -7.50 -2.47
C ASP A 122 2.41 -7.43 -1.94
N LEU A 123 2.12 -6.53 -0.99
CA LEU A 123 0.78 -6.16 -0.52
C LEU A 123 0.27 -4.85 -1.17
N GLU A 124 0.83 -4.46 -2.32
CA GLU A 124 0.43 -3.29 -3.10
C GLU A 124 0.48 -1.97 -2.32
N GLN A 125 1.30 -1.91 -1.27
CA GLN A 125 1.51 -0.69 -0.51
C GLN A 125 2.49 0.23 -1.26
N PRO A 126 2.31 1.56 -1.19
CA PRO A 126 3.25 2.50 -1.78
C PRO A 126 4.62 2.38 -1.12
N VAL A 127 5.65 2.07 -1.92
CA VAL A 127 7.01 1.94 -1.41
C VAL A 127 8.00 2.64 -2.33
N LEU A 128 9.09 3.15 -1.76
CA LEU A 128 10.11 3.88 -2.47
C LEU A 128 11.49 3.35 -2.10
N LYS A 129 12.25 2.93 -3.11
CA LYS A 129 13.65 2.53 -2.97
C LYS A 129 14.56 3.66 -3.46
N THR A 130 15.53 4.05 -2.64
CA THR A 130 16.52 5.09 -2.97
C THR A 130 17.92 4.65 -2.56
N ASP A 131 18.93 5.42 -2.96
CA ASP A 131 20.31 5.25 -2.49
C ASP A 131 20.47 5.46 -0.97
N TYR A 132 19.46 6.05 -0.33
CA TYR A 132 19.43 6.35 1.10
C TYR A 132 18.61 5.33 1.91
N GLY A 133 18.02 4.32 1.26
CA GLY A 133 17.32 3.23 1.91
C GLY A 133 15.95 2.93 1.30
N PHE A 134 15.10 2.33 2.11
CA PHE A 134 13.78 1.86 1.72
C PHE A 134 12.72 2.59 2.54
N PHE A 135 11.66 3.04 1.87
CA PHE A 135 10.61 3.83 2.48
C PHE A 135 9.25 3.23 2.20
N TRP A 136 8.37 3.29 3.19
CA TRP A 136 6.95 2.95 3.07
C TRP A 136 6.11 4.22 3.17
N GLY A 137 5.27 4.44 2.15
CA GLY A 137 4.22 5.44 2.16
C GLY A 137 2.97 4.86 2.80
N ARG A 138 2.75 5.17 4.08
CA ARG A 138 1.57 4.74 4.82
C ARG A 138 0.35 5.56 4.41
N THR A 139 -0.73 4.87 4.04
CA THR A 139 -2.00 5.45 3.58
C THR A 139 -3.03 5.61 4.70
N ALA A 140 -2.59 5.55 5.96
CA ALA A 140 -3.37 5.84 7.14
C ALA A 140 -2.60 6.78 8.09
N THR A 141 -3.31 7.57 8.89
CA THR A 141 -2.69 8.49 9.87
C THR A 141 -3.56 8.66 11.12
N GLY A 142 -3.00 9.24 12.18
CA GLY A 142 -3.71 9.54 13.44
C GLY A 142 -3.95 8.35 14.38
N GLN A 143 -3.71 7.13 13.90
CA GLN A 143 -3.79 5.88 14.67
C GLN A 143 -2.45 5.13 14.67
N ALA A 144 -2.28 4.19 15.60
CA ALA A 144 -1.10 3.34 15.64
C ALA A 144 -1.04 2.40 14.42
N MET A 145 0.15 2.15 13.86
CA MET A 145 0.34 1.29 12.68
C MET A 145 -0.27 -0.09 12.81
N ILE A 146 -0.25 -0.66 14.02
CA ILE A 146 -0.82 -1.98 14.28
C ILE A 146 -2.34 -2.02 14.06
N MET A 147 -3.02 -0.87 14.03
CA MET A 147 -4.45 -0.78 13.78
C MET A 147 -4.81 -0.81 12.29
N ASP A 148 -3.83 -0.63 11.40
CA ASP A 148 -4.07 -0.58 9.95
C ASP A 148 -4.35 -1.99 9.37
N GLY A 149 -3.92 -3.04 10.05
CA GLY A 149 -4.01 -4.42 9.57
C GLY A 149 -2.92 -4.81 8.56
N THR A 150 -2.17 -3.86 8.00
CA THR A 150 -1.11 -4.11 7.02
C THR A 150 -0.06 -5.11 7.52
N PHE A 151 0.44 -4.92 8.74
CA PHE A 151 1.44 -5.82 9.33
C PHE A 151 0.87 -7.19 9.70
N GLN A 152 -0.42 -7.26 10.02
CA GLN A 152 -1.11 -8.53 10.24
C GLN A 152 -1.24 -9.33 8.96
N LYS A 153 -1.59 -8.69 7.83
CA LYS A 153 -1.60 -9.34 6.51
C LYS A 153 -0.23 -9.91 6.13
N ILE A 154 0.86 -9.25 6.52
CA ILE A 154 2.22 -9.81 6.38
C ILE A 154 2.39 -11.02 7.29
N ALA A 155 2.05 -10.89 8.57
CA ALA A 155 2.22 -11.95 9.57
C ALA A 155 1.41 -13.22 9.26
N GLU A 156 0.20 -13.10 8.70
CA GLU A 156 -0.62 -14.24 8.29
C GLU A 156 0.07 -15.16 7.27
N GLN A 157 1.00 -14.64 6.47
CA GLN A 157 1.76 -15.44 5.50
C GLN A 157 2.76 -16.40 6.18
N PHE A 158 3.04 -16.19 7.47
CA PHE A 158 4.06 -16.91 8.24
C PHE A 158 3.50 -17.65 9.45
N VAL A 159 2.17 -17.70 9.61
CA VAL A 159 1.49 -18.43 10.69
C VAL A 159 0.64 -19.55 10.07
N ASP A 160 0.77 -20.76 10.60
CA ASP A 160 0.10 -21.99 10.13
C ASP A 160 -1.35 -22.14 10.64
#